data_AF-A0AAN8XRT3-F1
#
_entry.id   AF-A0AAN8XRT3-F1
#
_cell.length_a   1.000
_cell.length_b   1.000
_cell.length_c   1.000
_cell.angle_alpha   90.00
_cell.angle_beta   90.00
_cell.angle_gamma   90.00
#
_symmetry.space_group_name_H-M   'P 1'
#
loop_
_entity.id
_entity.type
_entity.pdbx_description
1 polymer ?
#
loop_
_entity_poly.entity_id
_entity_poly.type
_entity_poly.pdbx_seq_one_letter_code
_entity_poly.pdbx_strand_id
1 'polypeptide(L)'
;MKLHHSDVFVLTSADRWRLGLRSRKNNKKAPVLRSSGPPGAFYSSHELPENVLSHSFLQFLSVVVGCLLSRGVRRGSRERRMRLSDVLFIPTRTSLTDWLIVVVMDLNGDHDDSNGSFASSNGCISTILFDLDNTLIHTRDADDTTIETMTTWLVNKGISANESQKITSDFLQRFREAPAPHHDTDIEGLDEYRRNIWLLALPKKHHELIDEVYSLWKSERLHQLSLKPEVSDMLDDLSSDFNLGLITNGPSVAQWEKITELGCEKYFSSIVVSGDTEVEKPDKDIYNIACDKLHVSPSECIMVGDKIETDILGGVNAGVGATIWINDMNKNEPIAPKPDFTIKDVTQLQDILLTLPTILQNGDS
;
A
#
# COMPACT_ATOMS: atom_id res chain seq x y z
N MET A 1 40.02 18.20 -22.45
CA MET A 1 39.73 16.92 -21.77
C MET A 1 39.12 16.01 -22.84
N LYS A 2 39.83 14.97 -23.30
CA LYS A 2 39.28 13.99 -24.24
C LYS A 2 38.36 13.07 -23.44
N LEU A 3 37.06 13.09 -23.73
CA LEU A 3 36.04 12.29 -23.04
C LEU A 3 35.73 11.08 -23.92
N HIS A 4 35.74 9.88 -23.34
CA HIS A 4 35.36 8.61 -23.97
C HIS A 4 34.24 7.98 -23.14
N HIS A 5 33.25 7.38 -23.83
CA HIS A 5 32.15 6.55 -23.31
C HIS A 5 31.35 7.09 -22.11
N SER A 6 30.18 7.66 -22.42
CA SER A 6 29.01 7.74 -21.53
C SER A 6 29.28 8.30 -20.12
N ASP A 7 29.75 9.54 -20.03
CA ASP A 7 29.83 10.23 -18.75
C ASP A 7 28.45 10.74 -18.31
N VAL A 8 27.96 10.23 -17.17
CA VAL A 8 26.78 10.76 -16.46
C VAL A 8 27.25 11.81 -15.46
N PHE A 9 26.72 13.03 -15.55
CA PHE A 9 27.03 14.10 -14.60
C PHE A 9 25.85 14.33 -13.67
N VAL A 10 26.12 14.35 -12.37
CA VAL A 10 25.13 14.64 -11.32
C VAL A 10 25.37 16.06 -10.83
N LEU A 11 24.36 16.92 -10.92
CA LEU A 11 24.44 18.31 -10.47
C LEU A 11 23.38 18.59 -9.40
N THR A 12 23.72 19.48 -8.47
CA THR A 12 22.76 19.99 -7.47
C THR A 12 22.07 21.24 -8.01
N SER A 13 20.86 21.58 -7.55
CA SER A 13 20.16 22.80 -7.98
C SER A 13 20.94 24.11 -7.75
N ALA A 14 21.90 24.11 -6.82
CA ALA A 14 22.84 25.22 -6.62
C ALA A 14 23.79 25.45 -7.81
N ASP A 15 24.06 24.43 -8.62
CA ASP A 15 24.96 24.49 -9.78
C ASP A 15 24.29 25.07 -11.04
N ARG A 16 22.97 25.28 -11.04
CA ARG A 16 22.22 25.94 -12.14
C ARG A 16 22.84 27.28 -12.55
N TRP A 17 23.43 28.00 -11.60
CA TRP A 17 24.02 29.33 -11.80
C TRP A 17 25.35 29.31 -12.56
N ARG A 18 26.13 28.21 -12.50
CA ARG A 18 27.45 28.11 -13.15
C ARG A 18 27.38 27.72 -14.62
N LEU A 19 26.26 27.15 -15.07
CA LEU A 19 26.08 26.67 -16.46
C LEU A 19 25.21 27.61 -17.33
N GLY A 20 24.73 28.73 -16.79
CA GLY A 20 24.03 29.76 -17.58
C GLY A 20 22.62 29.38 -18.05
N LEU A 21 22.01 28.34 -17.48
CA LEU A 21 20.67 27.88 -17.84
C LEU A 21 19.60 28.72 -17.12
N ARG A 22 18.99 29.69 -17.82
CA ARG A 22 17.82 30.44 -17.32
C ARG A 22 16.51 29.87 -17.85
N SER A 23 15.52 29.73 -16.97
CA SER A 23 14.10 29.62 -17.33
C SER A 23 13.58 30.96 -17.87
N ARG A 24 12.84 30.92 -18.99
CA ARG A 24 12.22 32.08 -19.63
C ARG A 24 11.02 32.58 -18.81
N LYS A 25 11.26 33.42 -17.82
CA LYS A 25 10.34 34.51 -17.45
C LYS A 25 11.19 35.77 -17.17
N ASN A 26 10.97 36.80 -18.00
CA ASN A 26 11.55 38.16 -17.96
C ASN A 26 12.87 38.42 -18.75
N ASN A 27 12.69 39.25 -19.79
CA ASN A 27 13.66 39.79 -20.73
C ASN A 27 14.82 40.58 -20.09
N LYS A 28 16.07 40.29 -20.50
CA LYS A 28 17.05 41.24 -21.11
C LYS A 28 18.41 40.54 -21.42
N LYS A 29 18.72 40.47 -22.73
CA LYS A 29 19.93 40.16 -23.51
C LYS A 29 21.23 39.63 -22.85
N ALA A 30 21.75 38.50 -23.37
CA ALA A 30 23.07 38.31 -24.04
C ALA A 30 23.25 36.83 -24.52
N PRO A 31 24.23 36.49 -25.38
CA PRO A 31 24.39 36.81 -26.79
C PRO A 31 24.05 35.61 -27.73
N VAL A 32 23.99 35.93 -29.03
CA VAL A 32 23.61 35.05 -30.15
C VAL A 32 24.79 34.17 -30.59
N LEU A 33 24.56 32.87 -30.79
CA LEU A 33 25.34 32.00 -31.67
C LEU A 33 24.46 31.66 -32.88
N ARG A 34 24.85 32.13 -34.08
CA ARG A 34 24.21 31.77 -35.36
C ARG A 34 25.03 30.68 -36.05
N SER A 35 24.40 29.53 -36.34
CA SER A 35 24.42 28.88 -37.66
C SER A 35 23.48 27.65 -37.67
N SER A 36 22.48 27.72 -38.56
CA SER A 36 21.69 26.64 -39.20
C SER A 36 21.57 25.26 -38.52
N GLY A 37 20.54 25.10 -37.67
CA GLY A 37 20.11 23.88 -36.93
C GLY A 37 20.93 23.64 -35.65
N PRO A 38 20.43 23.89 -34.41
CA PRO A 38 21.30 24.42 -33.37
C PRO A 38 22.19 23.35 -32.74
N PRO A 39 23.53 23.48 -32.82
CA PRO A 39 24.44 22.83 -31.90
C PRO A 39 24.27 23.51 -30.52
N GLY A 40 23.64 22.81 -29.57
CA GLY A 40 23.40 23.30 -28.20
C GLY A 40 21.95 23.29 -27.71
N ALA A 41 21.07 22.47 -28.30
CA ALA A 41 19.72 22.25 -27.77
C ALA A 41 19.76 21.30 -26.55
N PHE A 42 19.01 21.65 -25.51
CA PHE A 42 18.80 20.82 -24.31
C PHE A 42 17.39 20.23 -24.41
N TYR A 43 17.24 18.94 -24.14
CA TYR A 43 15.95 18.26 -24.10
C TYR A 43 15.71 17.71 -22.70
N SER A 44 14.59 18.09 -22.08
CA SER A 44 14.10 17.41 -20.86
C SER A 44 13.46 16.08 -21.26
N SER A 45 13.37 15.12 -20.32
CA SER A 45 12.72 13.82 -20.53
C SER A 45 11.31 13.94 -21.13
N HIS A 46 10.58 15.01 -20.79
CA HIS A 46 9.22 15.26 -21.27
C HIS A 46 9.15 15.80 -22.71
N GLU A 47 10.28 16.23 -23.30
CA GLU A 47 10.34 16.82 -24.64
C GLU A 47 11.02 15.91 -25.69
N LEU A 48 11.42 14.70 -25.30
CA LEU A 48 12.04 13.74 -26.21
C LEU A 48 10.98 12.94 -27.00
N PRO A 49 11.08 12.86 -28.34
CA PRO A 49 10.23 11.98 -29.12
C PRO A 49 10.43 10.51 -28.74
N GLU A 50 9.35 9.73 -28.68
CA GLU A 50 9.32 8.32 -28.21
C GLU A 50 10.29 7.37 -28.92
N ASN A 51 10.80 7.73 -30.10
CA ASN A 51 11.62 6.87 -30.96
C ASN A 51 13.12 7.13 -30.87
N VAL A 52 13.57 7.97 -29.93
CA VAL A 52 14.97 8.44 -29.88
C VAL A 52 15.87 7.55 -29.00
N LEU A 53 15.31 6.86 -28.01
CA LEU A 53 16.08 6.07 -27.04
C LEU A 53 15.74 4.58 -27.13
N SER A 54 16.75 3.72 -27.15
CA SER A 54 16.53 2.27 -27.18
C SER A 54 16.04 1.75 -25.83
N HIS A 55 15.27 0.65 -25.83
CA HIS A 55 14.75 0.05 -24.61
C HIS A 55 15.86 -0.36 -23.63
N SER A 56 16.97 -0.88 -24.14
CA SER A 56 18.16 -1.22 -23.35
C SER A 56 18.80 -0.01 -22.67
N PHE A 57 18.71 1.17 -23.29
CA PHE A 57 19.23 2.42 -22.74
C PHE A 57 18.36 2.96 -21.60
N LEU A 58 17.03 2.81 -21.68
CA LEU A 58 16.11 3.16 -20.61
C LEU A 58 16.30 2.28 -19.36
N GLN A 59 16.55 0.98 -19.55
CA GLN A 59 16.91 0.08 -18.45
C GLN A 59 18.21 0.48 -17.76
N PHE A 60 19.25 0.82 -18.53
CA PHE A 60 20.51 1.32 -17.98
C PHE A 60 20.32 2.61 -17.17
N LEU A 61 19.53 3.56 -17.69
CA LEU A 61 19.24 4.82 -17.00
C LEU A 61 18.49 4.59 -15.68
N SER A 62 17.53 3.67 -15.65
CA SER A 62 16.79 3.28 -14.44
C SER A 62 17.74 2.77 -13.34
N VAL A 63 18.69 1.89 -13.70
CA VAL A 63 19.70 1.36 -12.77
C VAL A 63 20.59 2.49 -12.21
N VAL A 64 21.04 3.41 -13.06
CA VAL A 64 21.89 4.53 -12.65
C VAL A 64 21.13 5.49 -11.72
N VAL A 65 19.90 5.85 -12.05
CA VAL A 65 19.05 6.71 -11.20
C VAL A 65 18.76 6.02 -9.85
N GLY A 66 18.45 4.73 -9.84
CA GLY A 66 18.25 3.95 -8.61
C GLY A 66 19.51 3.89 -7.73
N CYS A 67 20.69 3.71 -8.33
CA CYS A 67 21.97 3.78 -7.62
C CYS A 67 22.29 5.16 -7.05
N LEU A 68 21.78 6.25 -7.66
CA LEU A 68 21.99 7.62 -7.16
C LEU A 68 20.99 7.99 -6.07
N LEU A 69 19.74 7.54 -6.15
CA LEU A 69 18.73 7.74 -5.09
C LEU A 69 19.07 6.94 -3.83
N SER A 70 19.67 5.76 -3.96
CA SER A 70 20.15 4.95 -2.83
C SER A 70 21.41 5.51 -2.15
N ARG A 71 22.16 6.40 -2.83
CA ARG A 71 23.35 7.07 -2.27
C ARG A 71 22.98 8.47 -1.78
N GLY A 72 22.57 8.59 -0.51
CA GLY A 72 22.35 9.89 0.13
C GLY A 72 23.58 10.79 0.11
N VAL A 73 23.39 12.12 0.07
CA VAL A 73 24.51 13.07 0.19
C VAL A 73 24.68 13.47 1.65
N ARG A 74 25.84 13.14 2.23
CA ARG A 74 26.23 13.58 3.57
C ARG A 74 26.80 14.98 3.51
N ARG A 75 26.13 15.92 4.19
CA ARG A 75 26.65 17.26 4.44
C ARG A 75 26.57 17.52 5.94
N GLY A 76 27.67 17.29 6.64
CA GLY A 76 27.70 17.29 8.12
C GLY A 76 27.10 16.02 8.73
N SER A 77 26.47 16.13 9.89
CA SER A 77 25.94 15.02 10.70
C SER A 77 24.53 14.54 10.30
N ARG A 78 23.96 15.04 9.19
CA ARG A 78 22.66 14.59 8.67
C ARG A 78 22.80 14.06 7.24
N GLU A 79 22.22 12.89 7.02
CA GLU A 79 22.06 12.29 5.70
C GLU A 79 20.79 12.86 5.07
N ARG A 80 20.89 13.48 3.89
CA ARG A 80 19.74 14.02 3.16
C ARG A 80 19.51 13.18 1.91
N ARG A 81 18.29 12.65 1.75
CA ARG A 81 17.86 11.95 0.53
C ARG A 81 17.66 12.98 -0.60
N MET A 82 18.11 12.59 -1.79
CA MET A 82 17.92 13.36 -3.02
C MET A 82 16.62 12.94 -3.69
N ARG A 83 15.91 13.88 -4.32
CA ARG A 83 14.84 13.58 -5.27
C ARG A 83 15.29 13.93 -6.67
N LEU A 84 14.98 13.05 -7.62
CA LEU A 84 15.18 13.34 -9.04
C LEU A 84 14.23 14.47 -9.44
N SER A 85 14.80 15.59 -9.90
CA SER A 85 14.05 16.75 -10.37
C SER A 85 13.87 16.72 -11.88
N ASP A 86 14.92 16.39 -12.63
CA ASP A 86 14.92 16.39 -14.09
C ASP A 86 16.07 15.54 -14.65
N VAL A 87 15.93 15.09 -15.90
CA VAL A 87 17.00 14.45 -16.66
C VAL A 87 17.14 15.16 -18.01
N LEU A 88 18.30 15.77 -18.22
CA LEU A 88 18.61 16.53 -19.43
C LEU A 88 19.49 15.70 -20.35
N PHE A 89 19.05 15.59 -21.61
CA PHE A 89 19.79 14.93 -22.68
C PHE A 89 20.38 15.99 -23.60
N ILE A 90 21.72 15.98 -23.72
CA ILE A 90 22.47 16.96 -24.51
C ILE A 90 23.22 16.20 -25.62
N PRO A 91 22.87 16.40 -26.90
CA PRO A 91 23.57 15.71 -27.98
C PRO A 91 25.00 16.26 -28.10
N THR A 92 25.98 15.37 -28.20
CA THR A 92 27.37 15.78 -28.43
C THR A 92 27.56 16.17 -29.89
N ARG A 93 28.48 17.10 -30.18
CA ARG A 93 28.69 17.66 -31.54
C ARG A 93 29.17 16.62 -32.58
N THR A 94 29.47 15.39 -32.18
CA THR A 94 30.14 14.38 -33.01
C THR A 94 29.22 13.29 -33.54
N SER A 95 28.02 13.08 -32.97
CA SER A 95 27.04 12.09 -33.47
C SER A 95 25.64 12.32 -32.87
N LEU A 96 24.57 12.01 -33.63
CA LEU A 96 23.18 11.96 -33.15
C LEU A 96 22.91 10.78 -32.19
N THR A 97 23.84 9.84 -32.07
CA THR A 97 23.75 8.68 -31.16
C THR A 97 24.49 8.90 -29.85
N ASP A 98 25.30 9.96 -29.74
CA ASP A 98 26.17 10.19 -28.59
C ASP A 98 25.62 11.34 -27.74
N TRP A 99 25.10 11.00 -26.57
CA TRP A 99 24.42 11.92 -25.67
C TRP A 99 25.22 12.10 -24.37
N LEU A 100 25.26 13.34 -23.89
CA LEU A 100 25.65 13.69 -22.53
C LEU A 100 24.37 13.73 -21.69
N ILE A 101 24.33 12.94 -20.61
CA ILE A 101 23.18 12.83 -19.71
C ILE A 101 23.49 13.59 -18.43
N VAL A 102 22.65 14.57 -18.10
CA VAL A 102 22.76 15.34 -16.87
C VAL A 102 21.55 15.02 -15.99
N VAL A 103 21.82 14.41 -14.84
CA VAL A 103 20.79 14.08 -13.85
C VAL A 103 20.74 15.22 -12.82
N VAL A 104 19.58 15.87 -12.70
CA VAL A 104 19.37 17.00 -11.78
C VAL A 104 18.66 16.50 -10.53
N MET A 105 19.30 16.69 -9.37
CA MET A 105 18.78 16.27 -8.08
C MET A 105 18.48 17.48 -7.19
N ASP A 106 17.34 17.45 -6.51
CA ASP A 106 16.96 18.42 -5.47
C ASP A 106 17.13 17.83 -4.06
N LEU A 107 17.43 18.70 -3.11
CA LEU A 107 17.52 18.37 -1.68
C LEU A 107 16.22 18.81 -1.01
N ASN A 108 15.57 17.91 -0.26
CA ASN A 108 14.35 18.25 0.47
C ASN A 108 14.60 19.37 1.50
N GLY A 109 13.78 20.42 1.43
CA GLY A 109 13.68 21.51 2.43
C GLY A 109 13.74 22.91 1.84
N ASP A 110 12.58 23.47 1.49
CA ASP A 110 12.13 24.84 1.77
C ASP A 110 10.97 25.21 0.83
N HIS A 111 9.73 25.01 1.28
CA HIS A 111 8.58 25.76 0.75
C HIS A 111 7.74 26.25 1.92
N ASP A 112 7.68 27.58 1.99
CA ASP A 112 7.01 28.41 2.98
C ASP A 112 5.51 28.53 2.63
N ASP A 113 4.66 28.32 3.62
CA ASP A 113 3.20 28.41 3.51
C ASP A 113 2.75 29.86 3.35
N SER A 114 2.03 30.16 2.26
CA SER A 114 0.93 31.16 2.33
C SER A 114 0.11 31.23 1.04
N ASN A 115 -1.20 31.32 1.28
CA ASN A 115 -2.30 31.73 0.40
C ASN A 115 -3.07 30.62 -0.32
N GLY A 116 -4.31 30.49 0.14
CA GLY A 116 -5.30 29.57 -0.36
C GLY A 116 -5.76 29.88 -1.79
N SER A 117 -6.01 28.78 -2.49
CA SER A 117 -7.13 28.60 -3.39
C SER A 117 -7.35 27.09 -3.46
N PHE A 118 -8.57 26.62 -3.18
CA PHE A 118 -9.00 25.28 -3.55
C PHE A 118 -8.94 25.17 -5.08
N ALA A 119 -7.80 24.74 -5.57
CA ALA A 119 -7.53 24.43 -6.96
C ALA A 119 -7.14 22.96 -6.98
N SER A 120 -7.87 22.18 -7.79
CA SER A 120 -7.64 20.78 -8.08
C SER A 120 -6.16 20.53 -8.38
N SER A 121 -5.41 20.07 -7.39
CA SER A 121 -4.07 19.54 -7.60
C SER A 121 -4.22 18.17 -8.23
N ASN A 122 -3.60 17.94 -9.38
CA ASN A 122 -3.40 16.61 -9.94
C ASN A 122 -2.75 15.74 -8.84
N GLY A 123 -3.57 14.94 -8.15
CA GLY A 123 -3.28 14.41 -6.83
C GLY A 123 -2.21 13.34 -6.89
N CYS A 124 -1.08 13.58 -6.23
CA CYS A 124 -0.10 12.54 -5.99
C CYS A 124 -0.60 11.68 -4.81
N ILE A 125 -0.62 10.37 -4.99
CA ILE A 125 -0.96 9.43 -3.90
C ILE A 125 0.04 9.62 -2.76
N SER A 126 -0.47 9.87 -1.56
CA SER A 126 0.31 10.06 -0.33
C SER A 126 0.00 9.03 0.74
N THR A 127 -1.12 8.31 0.59
CA THR A 127 -1.69 7.46 1.64
C THR A 127 -2.12 6.10 1.09
N ILE A 128 -1.89 5.04 1.87
CA ILE A 128 -2.38 3.69 1.60
C ILE A 128 -3.27 3.26 2.77
N LEU A 129 -4.53 2.95 2.44
CA LEU A 129 -5.53 2.40 3.35
C LEU A 129 -5.60 0.89 3.14
N PHE A 130 -5.39 0.12 4.19
CA PHE A 130 -5.43 -1.34 4.17
C PHE A 130 -6.67 -1.86 4.88
N ASP A 131 -7.23 -2.93 4.36
CA ASP A 131 -8.00 -3.88 5.17
C ASP A 131 -7.07 -4.81 5.98
N LEU A 132 -7.63 -5.49 7.00
CA LEU A 132 -6.91 -6.44 7.84
C LEU A 132 -7.12 -7.90 7.40
N ASP A 133 -8.36 -8.39 7.50
CA ASP A 133 -8.70 -9.82 7.49
C ASP A 133 -8.71 -10.42 6.07
N ASN A 134 -7.77 -11.32 5.78
CA ASN A 134 -7.45 -11.88 4.46
C ASN A 134 -6.78 -10.87 3.50
N THR A 135 -6.38 -9.71 4.01
CA THR A 135 -5.60 -8.70 3.29
C THR A 135 -4.16 -8.67 3.80
N LEU A 136 -3.96 -8.32 5.09
CA LEU A 136 -2.65 -8.32 5.74
C LEU A 136 -2.38 -9.61 6.53
N ILE A 137 -3.45 -10.27 7.00
CA ILE A 137 -3.39 -11.54 7.73
C ILE A 137 -4.31 -12.57 7.08
N HIS A 138 -3.88 -13.83 6.98
CA HIS A 138 -4.69 -14.89 6.37
C HIS A 138 -5.65 -15.53 7.39
N THR A 139 -6.68 -14.78 7.79
CA THR A 139 -7.61 -15.21 8.84
C THR A 139 -8.33 -16.52 8.50
N ARG A 140 -8.68 -16.75 7.24
CA ARG A 140 -9.32 -18.01 6.80
C ARG A 140 -8.40 -19.21 6.94
N ASP A 141 -7.13 -19.08 6.55
CA ASP A 141 -6.13 -20.15 6.68
C ASP A 141 -5.87 -20.48 8.15
N ALA A 142 -5.80 -19.44 8.99
CA ALA A 142 -5.67 -19.59 10.44
C ALA A 142 -6.88 -20.31 11.05
N ASP A 143 -8.10 -19.95 10.64
CA ASP A 143 -9.33 -20.63 11.06
C ASP A 143 -9.31 -22.11 10.64
N ASP A 144 -9.00 -22.41 9.37
CA ASP A 144 -8.98 -23.79 8.85
C ASP A 144 -7.94 -24.66 9.58
N THR A 145 -6.71 -24.14 9.76
CA THR A 145 -5.63 -24.81 10.52
C THR A 145 -6.03 -25.05 11.98
N THR A 146 -6.70 -24.06 12.60
CA THR A 146 -7.19 -24.20 13.98
C THR A 146 -8.23 -25.30 14.08
N ILE A 147 -9.15 -25.40 13.12
CA ILE A 147 -10.21 -26.41 13.13
C ILE A 147 -9.66 -27.83 12.94
N GLU A 148 -8.60 -28.02 12.15
CA GLU A 148 -7.88 -29.30 12.07
C GLU A 148 -7.27 -29.69 13.42
N THR A 149 -6.66 -28.72 14.11
CA THR A 149 -6.10 -28.90 15.45
C THR A 149 -7.18 -29.26 16.47
N MET A 150 -8.29 -28.53 16.48
CA MET A 150 -9.45 -28.82 17.33
C MET A 150 -10.05 -30.20 17.05
N THR A 151 -10.11 -30.62 15.79
CA THR A 151 -10.63 -31.94 15.39
C THR A 151 -9.76 -33.04 15.98
N THR A 152 -8.43 -32.88 15.88
CA THR A 152 -7.46 -33.84 16.44
C THR A 152 -7.57 -33.89 17.96
N TRP A 153 -7.74 -32.75 18.62
CA TRP A 153 -7.90 -32.68 20.07
C TRP A 153 -9.17 -33.38 20.56
N LEU A 154 -10.31 -33.18 19.89
CA LEU A 154 -11.57 -33.86 20.24
C LEU A 154 -11.46 -35.38 20.09
N VAL A 155 -10.75 -35.86 19.06
CA VAL A 155 -10.45 -37.29 18.90
C VAL A 155 -9.63 -37.82 20.07
N ASN A 156 -8.61 -37.09 20.50
CA ASN A 156 -7.79 -37.46 21.65
C ASN A 156 -8.57 -37.45 22.98
N LYS A 157 -9.66 -36.68 23.07
CA LYS A 157 -10.62 -36.71 24.18
C LYS A 157 -11.60 -37.89 24.12
N GLY A 158 -11.51 -38.73 23.09
CA GLY A 158 -12.32 -39.95 22.95
C GLY A 158 -13.61 -39.75 22.15
N ILE A 159 -13.80 -38.61 21.50
CA ILE A 159 -14.91 -38.39 20.57
C ILE A 159 -14.56 -39.04 19.23
N SER A 160 -15.50 -39.71 18.58
CA SER A 160 -15.22 -40.37 17.30
C SER A 160 -14.74 -39.36 16.23
N ALA A 161 -13.90 -39.79 15.29
CA ALA A 161 -13.37 -38.91 14.24
C ALA A 161 -14.48 -38.22 13.43
N ASN A 162 -15.53 -38.96 13.04
CA ASN A 162 -16.66 -38.42 12.29
C ASN A 162 -17.47 -37.40 13.10
N GLU A 163 -17.67 -37.63 14.39
CA GLU A 163 -18.37 -36.68 15.26
C GLU A 163 -17.52 -35.43 15.51
N SER A 164 -16.21 -35.58 15.74
CA SER A 164 -15.26 -34.48 15.91
C SER A 164 -15.23 -33.56 14.68
N GLN A 165 -15.12 -34.15 13.48
CA GLN A 165 -15.14 -33.39 12.23
C GLN A 165 -16.47 -32.64 12.04
N LYS A 166 -17.59 -33.28 12.37
CA LYS A 166 -18.90 -32.63 12.30
C LYS A 166 -18.99 -31.44 13.25
N ILE A 167 -18.54 -31.60 14.51
CA ILE A 167 -18.53 -30.54 15.52
C ILE A 167 -17.72 -29.33 15.01
N THR A 168 -16.49 -29.55 14.57
CA THR A 168 -15.61 -28.46 14.16
C THR A 168 -16.08 -27.80 12.87
N SER A 169 -16.64 -28.56 11.91
CA SER A 169 -17.24 -28.00 10.69
C SER A 169 -18.49 -27.16 10.99
N ASP A 170 -19.36 -27.61 11.90
CA ASP A 170 -20.58 -26.87 12.27
C ASP A 170 -20.22 -25.61 13.05
N PHE A 171 -19.22 -25.68 13.94
CA PHE A 171 -18.68 -24.50 14.60
C PHE A 171 -18.15 -23.48 13.59
N LEU A 172 -17.27 -23.91 12.66
CA LEU A 172 -16.65 -23.00 11.68
C LEU A 172 -17.70 -22.35 10.76
N GLN A 173 -18.69 -23.12 10.33
CA GLN A 173 -19.80 -22.62 9.54
C GLN A 173 -20.57 -21.53 10.31
N ARG A 174 -21.00 -21.83 11.53
CA ARG A 174 -21.73 -20.87 12.39
C ARG A 174 -20.92 -19.62 12.68
N PHE A 175 -19.63 -19.79 12.98
CA PHE A 175 -18.73 -18.68 13.28
C PHE A 175 -18.56 -17.74 12.09
N ARG A 176 -18.59 -18.26 10.85
CA ARG A 176 -18.52 -17.46 9.61
C ARG A 176 -19.87 -16.82 9.25
N GLU A 177 -20.99 -17.48 9.55
CA GLU A 177 -22.34 -16.99 9.23
C GLU A 177 -22.89 -16.00 10.27
N ALA A 178 -22.42 -16.08 11.52
CA ALA A 178 -22.88 -15.25 12.62
C ALA A 178 -21.72 -14.36 13.09
N PRO A 179 -21.58 -13.13 12.54
CA PRO A 179 -20.65 -12.15 13.09
C PRO A 179 -21.08 -11.79 14.52
N ALA A 180 -20.10 -11.61 15.41
CA ALA A 180 -20.36 -11.11 16.76
C ALA A 180 -21.03 -9.73 16.72
N PRO A 181 -21.80 -9.35 17.75
CA PRO A 181 -22.44 -8.03 17.81
C PRO A 181 -21.43 -6.89 17.63
N HIS A 182 -21.77 -5.90 16.81
CA HIS A 182 -20.85 -4.81 16.44
C HIS A 182 -20.60 -3.80 17.58
N HIS A 183 -21.54 -3.61 18.51
CA HIS A 183 -21.49 -2.58 19.55
C HIS A 183 -21.58 -3.16 20.96
N ASP A 184 -21.03 -2.42 21.93
CA ASP A 184 -21.19 -2.62 23.38
C ASP A 184 -20.87 -4.02 23.92
N THR A 185 -20.02 -4.76 23.21
CA THR A 185 -19.54 -6.07 23.65
C THR A 185 -18.13 -5.91 24.19
N ASP A 186 -17.94 -6.11 25.49
CA ASP A 186 -16.62 -6.18 26.11
C ASP A 186 -15.96 -7.54 25.85
N ILE A 187 -14.77 -7.75 26.42
CA ILE A 187 -14.03 -9.01 26.25
C ILE A 187 -14.82 -10.21 26.77
N GLU A 188 -15.53 -10.05 27.89
CA GLU A 188 -16.32 -11.13 28.49
C GLU A 188 -17.51 -11.50 27.60
N GLY A 189 -18.24 -10.51 27.09
CA GLY A 189 -19.36 -10.72 26.17
C GLY A 189 -18.91 -11.35 24.85
N LEU A 190 -17.76 -10.96 24.31
CA LEU A 190 -17.21 -11.56 23.09
C LEU A 190 -16.83 -13.03 23.32
N ASP A 191 -16.23 -13.32 24.47
CA ASP A 191 -15.84 -14.67 24.85
C ASP A 191 -17.06 -15.56 25.11
N GLU A 192 -18.11 -15.04 25.75
CA GLU A 192 -19.40 -15.72 25.92
C GLU A 192 -20.08 -15.99 24.58
N TYR A 193 -20.09 -15.02 23.66
CA TYR A 193 -20.62 -15.20 22.31
C TYR A 193 -19.93 -16.37 21.58
N ARG A 194 -18.59 -16.35 21.53
CA ARG A 194 -17.78 -17.39 20.88
C ARG A 194 -18.00 -18.77 21.53
N ARG A 195 -18.12 -18.82 22.85
CA ARG A 195 -18.46 -20.03 23.62
C ARG A 195 -19.85 -20.56 23.26
N ASN A 196 -20.83 -19.69 23.08
CA ASN A 196 -22.19 -20.08 22.69
C ASN A 196 -22.22 -20.72 21.30
N ILE A 197 -21.40 -20.25 20.36
CA ILE A 197 -21.26 -20.90 19.03
C ILE A 197 -20.69 -22.32 19.19
N TRP A 198 -19.69 -22.52 20.05
CA TRP A 198 -19.19 -23.86 20.37
C TRP A 198 -20.25 -24.75 21.03
N LEU A 199 -21.05 -24.22 21.97
CA LEU A 199 -22.15 -24.98 22.60
C LEU A 199 -23.21 -25.42 21.60
N LEU A 200 -23.48 -24.62 20.57
CA LEU A 200 -24.41 -24.97 19.49
C LEU A 200 -23.88 -26.11 18.61
N ALA A 201 -22.57 -26.13 18.37
CA ALA A 201 -21.92 -27.16 17.57
C ALA A 201 -21.65 -28.46 18.35
N LEU A 202 -21.43 -28.35 19.66
CA LEU A 202 -21.08 -29.45 20.55
C LEU A 202 -22.35 -30.19 21.02
N PRO A 203 -22.46 -31.52 20.82
CA PRO A 203 -23.58 -32.31 21.34
C PRO A 203 -23.70 -32.17 22.86
N LYS A 204 -24.93 -32.14 23.39
CA LYS A 204 -25.21 -31.97 24.83
C LYS A 204 -24.43 -32.93 25.75
N LYS A 205 -24.14 -34.14 25.28
CA LYS A 205 -23.34 -35.15 26.00
C LYS A 205 -21.85 -34.80 26.16
N HIS A 206 -21.39 -33.72 25.52
CA HIS A 206 -20.02 -33.24 25.52
C HIS A 206 -19.91 -31.80 26.06
N HIS A 207 -21.01 -31.21 26.55
CA HIS A 207 -21.04 -29.82 27.05
C HIS A 207 -20.10 -29.60 28.24
N GLU A 208 -19.70 -30.65 28.95
CA GLU A 208 -18.68 -30.60 30.00
C GLU A 208 -17.29 -30.18 29.48
N LEU A 209 -17.03 -30.30 28.17
CA LEU A 209 -15.76 -29.92 27.56
C LEU A 209 -15.72 -28.45 27.12
N ILE A 210 -16.80 -27.67 27.31
CA ILE A 210 -16.93 -26.34 26.69
C ILE A 210 -15.79 -25.39 27.07
N ASP A 211 -15.36 -25.38 28.33
CA ASP A 211 -14.27 -24.51 28.79
C ASP A 211 -12.94 -24.88 28.16
N GLU A 212 -12.65 -26.17 28.04
CA GLU A 212 -11.43 -26.66 27.40
C GLU A 212 -11.44 -26.40 25.89
N VAL A 213 -12.56 -26.69 25.21
CA VAL A 213 -12.75 -26.46 23.78
C VAL A 213 -12.55 -24.99 23.43
N TYR A 214 -13.23 -24.11 24.17
CA TYR A 214 -13.18 -22.69 23.91
C TYR A 214 -11.79 -22.11 24.19
N SER A 215 -11.18 -22.46 25.32
CA SER A 215 -9.85 -21.96 25.69
C SER A 215 -8.78 -22.42 24.70
N LEU A 216 -8.81 -23.69 24.29
CA LEU A 216 -7.88 -24.21 23.29
C LEU A 216 -8.11 -23.53 21.94
N TRP A 217 -9.35 -23.45 21.47
CA TRP A 217 -9.66 -22.80 20.20
C TRP A 217 -9.17 -21.35 20.16
N LYS A 218 -9.41 -20.57 21.23
CA LYS A 218 -8.97 -19.16 21.31
C LYS A 218 -7.45 -19.07 21.23
N SER A 219 -6.74 -19.88 22.03
CA SER A 219 -5.28 -19.96 22.05
C SER A 219 -4.70 -20.32 20.69
N GLU A 220 -5.16 -21.42 20.10
CA GLU A 220 -4.68 -21.91 18.81
C GLU A 220 -4.97 -20.90 17.71
N ARG A 221 -6.18 -20.35 17.67
CA ARG A 221 -6.56 -19.36 16.67
C ARG A 221 -5.67 -18.13 16.72
N LEU A 222 -5.43 -17.56 17.91
CA LEU A 222 -4.56 -16.39 18.06
C LEU A 222 -3.11 -16.73 17.67
N HIS A 223 -2.62 -17.93 18.00
CA HIS A 223 -1.29 -18.37 17.60
C HIS A 223 -1.14 -18.54 16.08
N GLN A 224 -2.19 -19.02 15.39
CA GLN A 224 -2.17 -19.14 13.94
C GLN A 224 -2.28 -17.78 13.22
N LEU A 225 -2.89 -16.79 13.86
CA LEU A 225 -2.90 -15.42 13.34
C LEU A 225 -1.50 -14.83 13.45
N SER A 226 -0.90 -14.54 12.30
CA SER A 226 0.42 -13.92 12.23
C SER A 226 0.50 -12.95 11.07
N LEU A 227 1.27 -11.88 11.28
CA LEU A 227 1.83 -11.10 10.19
C LEU A 227 3.06 -11.83 9.68
N LYS A 228 3.00 -12.30 8.43
CA LYS A 228 4.17 -12.91 7.79
C LYS A 228 5.34 -11.91 7.80
N PRO A 229 6.59 -12.36 7.99
CA PRO A 229 7.75 -11.46 7.99
C PRO A 229 7.80 -10.55 6.76
N GLU A 230 7.47 -11.08 5.58
CA GLU A 230 7.48 -10.33 4.33
C GLU A 230 6.43 -9.21 4.30
N VAL A 231 5.30 -9.39 4.98
CA VAL A 231 4.27 -8.34 5.11
C VAL A 231 4.74 -7.27 6.11
N SER A 232 5.41 -7.67 7.19
CA SER A 232 6.00 -6.73 8.14
C SER A 232 7.08 -5.86 7.49
N ASP A 233 8.01 -6.48 6.75
CA ASP A 233 9.06 -5.77 6.01
C ASP A 233 8.46 -4.80 4.98
N MET A 234 7.42 -5.23 4.26
CA MET A 234 6.70 -4.37 3.33
C MET A 234 6.04 -3.18 4.04
N LEU A 235 5.38 -3.38 5.18
CA LEU A 235 4.76 -2.29 5.95
C LEU A 235 5.82 -1.31 6.48
N ASP A 236 6.97 -1.80 6.95
CA ASP A 236 8.10 -0.97 7.36
C ASP A 236 8.59 -0.09 6.19
N ASP A 237 8.84 -0.70 5.03
CA ASP A 237 9.28 0.03 3.83
C ASP A 237 8.26 1.09 3.40
N LEU A 238 6.98 0.71 3.30
CA LEU A 238 5.90 1.60 2.86
C LEU A 238 5.68 2.76 3.84
N SER A 239 5.80 2.52 5.15
CA SER A 239 5.63 3.56 6.17
C SER A 239 6.69 4.67 6.09
N SER A 240 7.79 4.43 5.37
CA SER A 240 8.84 5.43 5.16
C SER A 240 8.52 6.44 4.05
N ASP A 241 7.60 6.08 3.14
CA ASP A 241 7.26 6.86 1.95
C ASP A 241 5.77 7.29 1.90
N PHE A 242 4.89 6.59 2.62
CA PHE A 242 3.44 6.83 2.65
C PHE A 242 2.89 6.90 4.08
N ASN A 243 1.79 7.63 4.25
CA ASN A 243 0.95 7.46 5.43
C ASN A 243 0.17 6.14 5.30
N LEU A 244 0.21 5.30 6.33
CA LEU A 244 -0.54 4.05 6.34
C LEU A 244 -1.76 4.17 7.25
N GLY A 245 -2.93 3.80 6.73
CA GLY A 245 -4.17 3.66 7.48
C GLY A 245 -4.68 2.23 7.47
N LEU A 246 -5.30 1.79 8.56
CA LEU A 246 -6.01 0.51 8.65
C LEU A 246 -7.50 0.78 8.80
N ILE A 247 -8.32 0.20 7.93
CA ILE A 247 -9.79 0.25 7.99
C ILE A 247 -10.30 -1.19 8.01
N THR A 248 -10.86 -1.63 9.14
CA THR A 248 -11.31 -3.01 9.31
C THR A 248 -12.74 -3.08 9.83
N ASN A 249 -13.57 -3.92 9.20
CA ASN A 249 -14.92 -4.17 9.68
C ASN A 249 -14.90 -5.24 10.77
N GLY A 250 -15.74 -5.07 11.79
CA GLY A 250 -16.01 -6.08 12.79
C GLY A 250 -16.17 -5.49 14.19
N PRO A 251 -16.53 -6.33 15.17
CA PRO A 251 -16.65 -5.91 16.57
C PRO A 251 -15.35 -5.32 17.09
N SER A 252 -15.45 -4.19 17.80
CA SER A 252 -14.30 -3.44 18.35
C SER A 252 -13.28 -4.36 19.03
N VAL A 253 -13.73 -5.07 20.07
CA VAL A 253 -12.86 -5.93 20.88
C VAL A 253 -12.20 -7.04 20.06
N ALA A 254 -12.91 -7.62 19.09
CA ALA A 254 -12.37 -8.70 18.27
C ALA A 254 -11.25 -8.22 17.33
N GLN A 255 -11.37 -7.02 16.76
CA GLN A 255 -10.34 -6.47 15.88
C GLN A 255 -9.16 -5.93 16.68
N TRP A 256 -9.41 -5.26 17.82
CA TRP A 256 -8.34 -4.80 18.71
C TRP A 256 -7.55 -5.95 19.36
N GLU A 257 -8.20 -7.08 19.68
CA GLU A 257 -7.53 -8.31 20.12
C GLU A 257 -6.48 -8.77 19.07
N LYS A 258 -6.86 -8.81 17.79
CA LYS A 258 -5.93 -9.14 16.69
C LYS A 258 -4.82 -8.10 16.54
N ILE A 259 -5.18 -6.81 16.47
CA ILE A 259 -4.23 -5.72 16.23
C ILE A 259 -3.15 -5.68 17.32
N THR A 260 -3.57 -5.85 18.58
CA THR A 260 -2.66 -5.84 19.74
C THR A 260 -1.76 -7.07 19.75
N GLU A 261 -2.33 -8.26 19.56
CA GLU A 261 -1.55 -9.52 19.56
C GLU A 261 -0.52 -9.55 18.44
N LEU A 262 -0.87 -9.03 17.26
CA LEU A 262 0.01 -8.95 16.10
C LEU A 262 1.05 -7.82 16.20
N GLY A 263 0.89 -6.89 17.15
CA GLY A 263 1.75 -5.71 17.31
C GLY A 263 1.79 -4.83 16.06
N CYS A 264 0.72 -4.85 15.25
CA CYS A 264 0.70 -4.19 13.95
C CYS A 264 0.31 -2.71 14.01
N GLU A 265 -0.18 -2.25 15.17
CA GLU A 265 -0.54 -0.85 15.41
C GLU A 265 0.59 0.12 15.07
N LYS A 266 1.84 -0.27 15.33
CA LYS A 266 3.04 0.55 15.09
C LYS A 266 3.22 1.01 13.64
N TYR A 267 2.61 0.34 12.67
CA TYR A 267 2.75 0.68 11.25
C TYR A 267 1.77 1.77 10.79
N PHE A 268 0.64 1.95 11.51
CA PHE A 268 -0.48 2.75 11.02
C PHE A 268 -0.59 4.07 11.77
N SER A 269 -0.66 5.16 11.01
CA SER A 269 -0.94 6.50 11.55
C SER A 269 -2.42 6.71 11.86
N SER A 270 -3.29 5.87 11.29
CA SER A 270 -4.73 5.85 11.56
C SER A 270 -5.24 4.41 11.58
N ILE A 271 -6.01 4.06 12.61
CA ILE A 271 -6.73 2.80 12.69
C ILE A 271 -8.21 3.14 12.90
N VAL A 272 -9.06 2.56 12.06
CA VAL A 272 -10.52 2.68 12.11
C VAL A 272 -11.11 1.27 12.11
N VAL A 273 -11.68 0.90 13.26
CA VAL A 273 -12.43 -0.34 13.42
C VAL A 273 -13.91 0.00 13.35
N SER A 274 -14.69 -0.67 12.50
CA SER A 274 -16.10 -0.29 12.31
C SER A 274 -16.92 -0.39 13.59
N GLY A 275 -16.63 -1.36 14.47
CA GLY A 275 -17.28 -1.49 15.78
C GLY A 275 -17.02 -0.32 16.76
N ASP A 276 -16.04 0.54 16.50
CA ASP A 276 -15.81 1.79 17.24
C ASP A 276 -16.59 2.98 16.65
N THR A 277 -17.36 2.75 15.59
CA THR A 277 -18.04 3.77 14.80
C THR A 277 -19.48 3.36 14.49
N GLU A 278 -20.27 4.25 13.86
CA GLU A 278 -21.64 3.93 13.43
C GLU A 278 -21.72 3.42 11.98
N VAL A 279 -20.57 3.34 11.29
CA VAL A 279 -20.48 3.05 9.86
C VAL A 279 -19.46 1.96 9.59
N GLU A 280 -19.66 1.20 8.52
CA GLU A 280 -18.72 0.16 8.10
C GLU A 280 -18.53 0.17 6.60
N LYS A 281 -17.44 -0.41 6.09
CA LYS A 281 -17.27 -0.60 4.65
C LYS A 281 -18.46 -1.42 4.12
N PRO A 282 -19.09 -1.06 2.99
CA PRO A 282 -18.65 -0.13 1.95
C PRO A 282 -19.19 1.32 2.09
N ASP A 283 -19.68 1.73 3.26
CA ASP A 283 -20.05 3.13 3.48
C ASP A 283 -18.80 4.02 3.34
N LYS A 284 -18.89 5.10 2.56
CA LYS A 284 -17.78 6.03 2.36
C LYS A 284 -17.38 6.77 3.63
N ASP A 285 -18.29 6.90 4.61
CA ASP A 285 -18.03 7.71 5.79
C ASP A 285 -16.96 7.09 6.70
N ILE A 286 -16.76 5.76 6.67
CA ILE A 286 -15.62 5.14 7.38
C ILE A 286 -14.27 5.55 6.77
N TYR A 287 -14.22 5.77 5.46
CA TYR A 287 -13.03 6.27 4.76
C TYR A 287 -12.79 7.74 5.07
N ASN A 288 -13.86 8.55 5.16
CA ASN A 288 -13.76 9.95 5.59
C ASN A 288 -13.17 10.05 7.00
N ILE A 289 -13.61 9.21 7.94
CA ILE A 289 -13.03 9.13 9.29
C ILE A 289 -11.52 8.82 9.23
N ALA A 290 -11.11 7.86 8.41
CA ALA A 290 -9.70 7.51 8.24
C ALA A 290 -8.89 8.66 7.62
N CYS A 291 -9.42 9.30 6.59
CA CYS A 291 -8.80 10.43 5.89
C CYS A 291 -8.66 11.66 6.81
N ASP A 292 -9.68 11.96 7.62
CA ASP A 292 -9.66 13.07 8.58
C ASP A 292 -8.58 12.90 9.64
N LYS A 293 -8.40 11.67 10.16
CA LYS A 293 -7.31 11.30 11.08
C LYS A 293 -5.93 11.44 10.44
N LEU A 294 -5.83 11.22 9.13
CA LEU A 294 -4.58 11.29 8.36
C LEU A 294 -4.33 12.68 7.74
N HIS A 295 -5.31 13.59 7.81
CA HIS A 295 -5.29 14.91 7.18
C HIS A 295 -5.05 14.90 5.67
N VAL A 296 -5.71 13.97 4.96
CA VAL A 296 -5.63 13.82 3.50
C VAL A 296 -7.03 13.80 2.88
N SER A 297 -7.15 14.04 1.58
CA SER A 297 -8.39 13.78 0.87
C SER A 297 -8.48 12.31 0.41
N PRO A 298 -9.69 11.76 0.20
CA PRO A 298 -9.85 10.42 -0.36
C PRO A 298 -9.07 10.22 -1.66
N SER A 299 -9.06 11.22 -2.55
CA SER A 299 -8.35 11.14 -3.84
C SER A 299 -6.82 10.98 -3.73
N GLU A 300 -6.23 11.25 -2.57
CA GLU A 300 -4.81 11.03 -2.29
C GLU A 300 -4.52 9.62 -1.72
N CYS A 301 -5.57 8.84 -1.49
CA CYS A 301 -5.51 7.52 -0.89
C CYS A 301 -5.63 6.41 -1.94
N ILE A 302 -5.04 5.26 -1.62
CA ILE A 302 -5.35 3.98 -2.28
C ILE A 302 -5.99 3.06 -1.27
N MET A 303 -7.02 2.32 -1.68
CA MET A 303 -7.60 1.25 -0.87
C MET A 303 -7.08 -0.12 -1.31
N VAL A 304 -6.57 -0.93 -0.38
CA VAL A 304 -6.08 -2.29 -0.60
C VAL A 304 -6.91 -3.26 0.24
N GLY A 305 -7.57 -4.25 -0.38
CA GLY A 305 -8.39 -5.23 0.36
C GLY A 305 -8.79 -6.46 -0.46
N ASP A 306 -9.34 -7.48 0.20
CA ASP A 306 -9.71 -8.77 -0.40
C ASP A 306 -11.16 -8.84 -0.89
N LYS A 307 -12.04 -7.95 -0.42
CA LYS A 307 -13.48 -8.02 -0.70
C LYS A 307 -13.94 -6.93 -1.66
N ILE A 308 -14.54 -7.35 -2.76
CA ILE A 308 -15.14 -6.44 -3.75
C ILE A 308 -16.27 -5.63 -3.12
N GLU A 309 -17.15 -6.29 -2.40
CA GLU A 309 -18.39 -5.75 -1.84
C GLU A 309 -18.19 -4.77 -0.66
N THR A 310 -17.01 -4.77 -0.04
CA THR A 310 -16.69 -3.88 1.09
C THR A 310 -15.51 -2.98 0.76
N ASP A 311 -14.32 -3.53 0.53
CA ASP A 311 -13.09 -2.75 0.35
C ASP A 311 -13.11 -1.95 -0.95
N ILE A 312 -13.37 -2.62 -2.07
CA ILE A 312 -13.31 -2.00 -3.39
C ILE A 312 -14.52 -1.11 -3.63
N LEU A 313 -15.73 -1.60 -3.33
CA LEU A 313 -16.94 -0.79 -3.40
C LEU A 313 -16.86 0.42 -2.46
N GLY A 314 -16.35 0.26 -1.24
CA GLY A 314 -16.18 1.35 -0.30
C GLY A 314 -15.17 2.39 -0.78
N GLY A 315 -14.02 1.95 -1.30
CA GLY A 315 -13.04 2.86 -1.91
C GLY A 315 -13.62 3.65 -3.07
N VAL A 316 -14.36 2.99 -3.97
CA VAL A 316 -15.06 3.64 -5.09
C VAL A 316 -16.10 4.65 -4.57
N ASN A 317 -16.92 4.27 -3.58
CA ASN A 317 -17.94 5.16 -3.00
C ASN A 317 -17.32 6.40 -2.32
N ALA A 318 -16.12 6.26 -1.74
CA ALA A 318 -15.37 7.34 -1.11
C ALA A 318 -14.61 8.23 -2.11
N GLY A 319 -14.46 7.77 -3.36
CA GLY A 319 -13.68 8.49 -4.37
C GLY A 319 -12.17 8.45 -4.08
N VAL A 320 -11.67 7.29 -3.61
CA VAL A 320 -10.23 7.10 -3.45
C VAL A 320 -9.51 7.19 -4.81
N GLY A 321 -8.23 7.54 -4.80
CA GLY A 321 -7.45 7.72 -6.02
C GLY A 321 -7.25 6.43 -6.82
N ALA A 322 -7.15 5.28 -6.14
CA ALA A 322 -7.19 3.95 -6.76
C ALA A 322 -7.62 2.86 -5.77
N THR A 323 -8.10 1.74 -6.31
CA THR A 323 -8.48 0.54 -5.57
C THR A 323 -7.67 -0.66 -6.06
N ILE A 324 -7.14 -1.43 -5.11
CA ILE A 324 -6.30 -2.61 -5.37
C ILE A 324 -6.96 -3.80 -4.70
N TRP A 325 -7.38 -4.77 -5.52
CA TRP A 325 -8.02 -5.98 -5.04
C TRP A 325 -7.02 -7.12 -4.89
N ILE A 326 -7.04 -7.79 -3.73
CA ILE A 326 -6.32 -9.04 -3.49
C ILE A 326 -7.20 -10.21 -3.90
N ASN A 327 -6.86 -10.86 -5.01
CA ASN A 327 -7.56 -12.03 -5.53
C ASN A 327 -6.69 -13.29 -5.43
N ASP A 328 -6.52 -13.78 -4.21
CA ASP A 328 -5.76 -15.01 -3.93
C ASP A 328 -6.39 -16.24 -4.63
N MET A 329 -7.72 -16.28 -4.71
CA MET A 329 -8.47 -17.45 -5.20
C MET A 329 -8.64 -17.52 -6.73
N ASN A 330 -8.03 -16.60 -7.51
CA ASN A 330 -8.25 -16.44 -8.95
C ASN A 330 -9.75 -16.52 -9.34
N LYS A 331 -10.61 -15.85 -8.57
CA LYS A 331 -12.04 -15.80 -8.91
C LYS A 331 -12.17 -15.10 -10.27
N ASN A 332 -12.62 -15.85 -11.28
CA ASN A 332 -12.78 -15.39 -12.66
C ASN A 332 -14.22 -14.91 -12.96
N GLU A 333 -15.00 -14.62 -11.93
CA GLU A 333 -16.37 -14.15 -12.08
C GLU A 333 -16.38 -12.65 -12.46
N PRO A 334 -17.44 -12.18 -13.16
CA PRO A 334 -17.63 -10.75 -13.37
C PRO A 334 -17.76 -10.04 -12.03
N ILE A 335 -16.77 -9.22 -11.69
CA ILE A 335 -16.77 -8.40 -10.46
C ILE A 335 -17.31 -7.00 -10.73
N ALA A 336 -18.08 -6.48 -9.79
CA ALA A 336 -18.56 -5.10 -9.80
C ALA A 336 -18.51 -4.52 -8.38
N PRO A 337 -17.88 -3.35 -8.17
CA PRO A 337 -17.16 -2.55 -9.17
C PRO A 337 -15.86 -3.23 -9.62
N LYS A 338 -15.34 -2.80 -10.78
CA LYS A 338 -14.03 -3.26 -11.26
C LYS A 338 -12.95 -2.49 -10.48
N PRO A 339 -12.00 -3.18 -9.82
CA PRO A 339 -10.87 -2.52 -9.18
C PRO A 339 -9.89 -1.96 -10.23
N ASP A 340 -9.12 -0.94 -9.86
CA ASP A 340 -8.10 -0.36 -10.75
C ASP A 340 -6.95 -1.35 -10.97
N PHE A 341 -6.58 -2.09 -9.92
CA PHE A 341 -5.56 -3.12 -9.97
C PHE A 341 -6.00 -4.40 -9.26
N THR A 342 -5.39 -5.51 -9.66
CA THR A 342 -5.58 -6.80 -9.00
C THR A 342 -4.22 -7.45 -8.79
N ILE A 343 -3.96 -7.86 -7.55
CA ILE A 343 -2.78 -8.59 -7.13
C ILE A 343 -3.19 -9.89 -6.47
N LYS A 344 -2.28 -10.86 -6.38
CA LYS A 344 -2.56 -12.15 -5.71
C LYS A 344 -2.25 -12.08 -4.22
N ASP A 345 -1.23 -11.31 -3.86
CA ASP A 345 -0.73 -11.19 -2.50
C ASP A 345 -0.34 -9.73 -2.23
N VAL A 346 -0.55 -9.27 -1.00
CA VAL A 346 -0.29 -7.87 -0.61
C VAL A 346 1.16 -7.45 -0.82
N THR A 347 2.12 -8.38 -0.73
CA THR A 347 3.55 -8.10 -0.93
C THR A 347 3.89 -7.61 -2.35
N GLN A 348 2.99 -7.84 -3.32
CA GLN A 348 3.12 -7.34 -4.69
C GLN A 348 2.76 -5.86 -4.83
N LEU A 349 2.30 -5.21 -3.75
CA LEU A 349 1.87 -3.82 -3.77
C LEU A 349 3.00 -2.87 -4.23
N GLN A 350 4.25 -3.12 -3.83
CA GLN A 350 5.39 -2.28 -4.22
C GLN A 350 5.53 -2.18 -5.75
N ASP A 351 5.31 -3.28 -6.48
CA ASP A 351 5.38 -3.30 -7.95
C ASP A 351 4.30 -2.41 -8.57
N ILE A 352 3.08 -2.40 -7.99
CA ILE A 352 1.99 -1.54 -8.46
C ILE A 352 2.32 -0.07 -8.19
N LEU A 353 2.85 0.25 -7.00
CA LEU A 353 3.15 1.63 -6.61
C LEU A 353 4.18 2.29 -7.55
N LEU A 354 5.13 1.53 -8.09
CA LEU A 354 6.10 2.01 -9.10
C LEU A 354 5.43 2.42 -10.42
N THR A 355 4.23 1.91 -10.72
CA THR A 355 3.53 2.17 -12.00
C THR A 355 2.51 3.30 -11.91
N LEU A 356 2.02 3.65 -10.72
CA LEU A 356 0.97 4.66 -10.50
C LEU A 356 1.27 6.07 -11.06
N PRO A 357 2.50 6.62 -10.95
CA PRO A 357 2.80 7.94 -11.51
C PRO A 357 2.61 8.00 -13.03
N THR A 358 2.74 6.85 -13.72
CA THR A 358 2.60 6.73 -15.17
C THR A 358 1.12 6.59 -15.59
N ILE A 359 0.26 6.08 -14.72
CA ILE A 359 -1.14 5.75 -15.06
C ILE A 359 -2.07 6.93 -14.73
N LEU A 360 -1.88 7.60 -13.59
CA LEU A 360 -2.71 8.76 -13.21
C LEU A 360 -2.47 10.00 -14.10
N GLN A 361 -1.34 10.06 -14.82
CA GLN A 361 -1.06 11.11 -15.81
C GLN A 361 -1.68 10.83 -17.19
N ASN A 362 -2.00 9.57 -17.48
CA ASN A 362 -2.52 9.13 -18.77
C ASN A 362 -4.03 8.87 -18.74
N GLY A 363 -4.76 9.49 -17.81
CA GLY A 363 -6.21 9.31 -17.65
C GLY A 363 -6.94 9.34 -18.99
N ASP A 364 -7.47 8.18 -19.38
CA ASP A 364 -8.24 7.99 -20.60
C ASP A 364 -9.44 8.94 -20.61
N SER A 365 -9.47 9.78 -21.65
CA SER A 365 -10.51 10.74 -22.01
C SER A 365 -11.73 10.10 -22.65
#